data_AF-G1V7X4-F1
#
_entry.id   AF-G1V7X4-F1
#
_cell.length_a   1.000
_cell.length_b   1.000
_cell.length_c   1.000
_cell.angle_alpha   90.00
_cell.angle_beta   90.00
_cell.angle_gamma   90.00
#
_symmetry.space_group_name_H-M   'P 1'
#
loop_
_entity.id
_entity.type
_entity.pdbx_description
1 polymer ?
#
loop_
_entity_poly.entity_id
_entity_poly.type
_entity_poly.pdbx_seq_one_letter_code
_entity_poly.pdbx_strand_id
1 'polypeptide(L)'
;MQRTFRGLILSAAAACLVMPAIAAPGAQAAEKPQEWELVNPAGIIEKASVDPAKRIASLDGKTIALRWNSKHNGDVVLNRLAELLAKKYPSATIVKTYETDKSLNAISGTAAESERIAKAVASVKPDLVIASQCD
;
A
#
# COMPACT_ATOMS: atom_id res chain seq x y z
N MET A 1 68.86 55.93 0.88
CA MET A 1 68.53 56.80 -0.27
C MET A 1 67.03 56.69 -0.53
N GLN A 2 66.27 57.77 -0.26
CA GLN A 2 64.95 58.13 -0.86
C GLN A 2 63.86 57.02 -0.83
N ARG A 3 62.73 57.11 -0.12
CA ARG A 3 61.71 58.17 -0.10
C ARG A 3 60.64 57.85 0.97
N THR A 4 60.00 58.91 1.43
CA THR A 4 58.96 59.03 2.46
C THR A 4 57.62 58.41 2.04
N PHE A 5 56.94 57.74 3.00
CA PHE A 5 55.50 57.44 2.92
C PHE A 5 54.79 58.13 4.08
N ARG A 6 53.79 58.95 3.74
CA ARG A 6 52.94 59.73 4.63
C ARG A 6 51.88 58.82 5.29
N GLY A 7 51.89 58.73 6.63
CA GLY A 7 50.72 58.32 7.44
C GLY A 7 50.05 59.60 7.97
N LEU A 8 48.77 59.83 7.68
CA LEU A 8 47.60 59.33 8.41
C LEU A 8 47.50 59.92 9.82
N ILE A 9 46.74 61.00 9.99
CA ILE A 9 45.70 61.18 11.03
C ILE A 9 44.71 62.23 10.51
N LEU A 10 43.45 61.87 10.26
CA LEU A 10 42.35 62.84 10.22
C LEU A 10 41.40 62.48 11.37
N SER A 11 41.41 63.32 12.39
CA SER A 11 40.47 63.28 13.51
C SER A 11 39.14 63.93 13.11
N ALA A 12 38.09 63.17 13.37
CA ALA A 12 36.73 63.54 13.79
C ALA A 12 36.20 64.96 13.53
N ALA A 13 35.04 65.04 12.87
CA ALA A 13 33.98 65.98 13.26
C ALA A 13 32.61 65.43 12.87
N ALA A 14 31.70 65.47 13.83
CA ALA A 14 30.33 65.01 13.74
C ALA A 14 29.47 65.88 12.81
N ALA A 15 28.57 65.24 12.05
CA ALA A 15 27.41 65.90 11.48
C ALA A 15 26.23 64.92 11.52
N CYS A 16 25.36 65.10 12.53
CA CYS A 16 24.02 64.52 12.52
C CYS A 16 23.22 65.18 11.40
N LEU A 17 22.85 64.43 10.35
CA LEU A 17 21.79 64.82 9.42
C LEU A 17 21.11 63.55 8.86
N VAL A 18 19.92 63.28 9.40
CA VAL A 18 18.75 62.68 8.77
C VAL A 18 18.96 61.37 7.99
N MET A 19 18.60 60.26 8.62
CA MET A 19 18.26 59.02 7.92
C MET A 19 17.00 59.22 7.07
N PRO A 20 17.02 58.96 5.75
CA PRO A 20 15.82 58.49 5.08
C PRO A 20 15.72 56.99 5.39
N ALA A 21 14.78 56.63 6.26
CA ALA A 21 14.28 55.27 6.29
C ALA A 21 13.68 54.99 4.91
N ILE A 22 14.41 54.25 4.06
CA ILE A 22 13.86 53.71 2.83
C ILE A 22 12.88 52.63 3.28
N ALA A 23 11.64 53.04 3.56
CA ALA A 23 10.51 52.14 3.57
C ALA A 23 10.36 51.65 2.12
N ALA A 24 11.01 50.53 1.80
CA ALA A 24 10.59 49.76 0.64
C ALA A 24 9.10 49.48 0.85
N PRO A 25 8.21 49.91 -0.06
CA PRO A 25 6.83 49.46 0.00
C PRO A 25 6.93 47.94 -0.08
N GLY A 26 6.49 47.25 0.97
CA GLY A 26 6.38 45.81 0.93
C GLY A 26 5.52 45.48 -0.27
N ALA A 27 6.13 44.94 -1.32
CA ALA A 27 5.42 44.35 -2.43
C ALA A 27 4.73 43.09 -1.88
N GLN A 28 3.61 43.29 -1.19
CA GLN A 28 2.65 42.23 -0.97
C GLN A 28 2.03 41.99 -2.35
N ALA A 29 2.61 41.02 -3.07
CA ALA A 29 1.95 40.45 -4.22
C ALA A 29 0.59 39.97 -3.74
N ALA A 30 -0.47 40.68 -4.12
CA ALA A 30 -1.83 40.24 -3.84
C ALA A 30 -2.01 38.89 -4.55
N GLU A 31 -2.12 37.82 -3.78
CA GLU A 31 -2.44 36.50 -4.33
C GLU A 31 -3.78 36.62 -5.07
N LYS A 32 -3.76 36.33 -6.37
CA LYS A 32 -4.98 36.30 -7.16
C LYS A 32 -5.82 35.11 -6.68
N PRO A 33 -7.15 35.25 -6.54
CA PRO A 33 -8.01 34.14 -6.17
C PRO A 33 -7.77 32.96 -7.12
N GLN A 34 -7.42 31.81 -6.55
CA GLN A 34 -7.22 30.60 -7.32
C GLN A 34 -8.59 30.01 -7.67
N GLU A 35 -8.85 29.83 -8.97
CA GLU A 35 -10.05 29.12 -9.43
C GLU A 35 -9.82 27.62 -9.33
N TRP A 36 -10.71 26.95 -8.59
CA TRP A 36 -10.69 25.51 -8.41
C TRP A 36 -11.86 24.90 -9.16
N GLU A 37 -11.56 23.93 -10.02
CA GLU A 37 -12.58 23.10 -10.64
C GLU A 37 -12.89 21.92 -9.71
N LEU A 38 -14.15 21.84 -9.25
CA LEU A 38 -14.63 20.69 -8.50
C LEU A 38 -14.87 19.53 -9.47
N VAL A 39 -13.88 18.65 -9.60
CA VAL A 39 -14.03 17.41 -10.35
C VAL A 39 -14.71 16.39 -9.45
N ASN A 40 -15.83 15.82 -9.89
CA ASN A 40 -16.42 14.64 -9.25
C ASN A 40 -15.96 13.38 -10.01
N PRO A 41 -14.90 12.68 -9.57
CA PRO A 41 -14.50 11.40 -10.14
C PRO A 41 -15.50 10.33 -9.68
N ALA A 42 -16.72 10.36 -10.23
CA ALA A 42 -17.65 9.26 -10.09
C ALA A 42 -17.08 8.09 -10.89
N GLY A 43 -16.31 7.23 -10.24
CA GLY A 43 -15.85 5.97 -10.81
C GLY A 43 -17.06 5.10 -11.10
N ILE A 44 -17.50 5.06 -12.36
CA ILE A 44 -18.48 4.08 -12.82
C ILE A 44 -17.76 2.73 -12.79
N ILE A 45 -17.87 2.02 -11.67
CA ILE A 45 -17.34 0.67 -11.55
C ILE A 45 -18.36 -0.25 -12.24
N GLU A 46 -18.02 -0.71 -13.45
CA GLU A 46 -18.74 -1.82 -14.08
C GLU A 46 -18.62 -3.06 -13.18
N LYS A 47 -19.65 -3.30 -12.37
CA LYS A 47 -19.76 -4.54 -11.60
C LYS A 47 -20.28 -5.62 -12.53
N ALA A 48 -19.38 -6.47 -13.00
CA ALA A 48 -19.77 -7.73 -13.62
C ALA A 48 -20.65 -8.51 -12.64
N SER A 49 -21.87 -8.86 -13.06
CA SER A 49 -22.74 -9.75 -12.29
C SER A 49 -22.15 -11.17 -12.36
N VAL A 50 -21.73 -11.68 -11.21
CA VAL A 50 -21.23 -13.06 -11.05
C VAL A 50 -22.19 -13.84 -10.18
N ASP A 51 -22.59 -15.02 -10.67
CA ASP A 51 -23.39 -15.95 -9.88
C ASP A 51 -22.55 -16.52 -8.73
N PRO A 52 -23.01 -16.40 -7.47
CA PRO A 52 -22.30 -16.99 -6.35
C PRO A 52 -22.18 -18.51 -6.47
N ALA A 53 -21.08 -19.07 -5.95
CA ALA A 53 -20.92 -20.51 -5.84
C ALA A 53 -22.07 -21.13 -5.03
N LYS A 54 -22.57 -22.29 -5.47
CA LYS A 54 -23.64 -23.01 -4.77
C LYS A 54 -23.19 -23.41 -3.37
N ARG A 55 -24.07 -23.23 -2.38
CA ARG A 55 -23.80 -23.64 -1.00
C ARG A 55 -23.65 -25.16 -0.91
N ILE A 56 -22.54 -25.60 -0.32
CA ILE A 56 -22.27 -27.01 -0.06
C ILE A 56 -22.96 -27.43 1.24
N ALA A 57 -23.59 -28.61 1.25
CA ALA A 57 -24.30 -29.14 2.42
C ALA A 57 -23.42 -29.95 3.37
N SER A 58 -22.43 -30.68 2.84
CA SER A 58 -21.44 -31.45 3.61
C SER A 58 -20.07 -31.42 2.94
N LEU A 59 -19.01 -31.60 3.74
CA LEU A 59 -17.63 -31.69 3.29
C LEU A 59 -17.18 -33.14 3.00
N ASP A 60 -18.07 -34.13 3.16
CA ASP A 60 -17.75 -35.53 2.93
C ASP A 60 -17.35 -35.80 1.47
N GLY A 61 -16.19 -36.42 1.27
CA GLY A 61 -15.64 -36.72 -0.05
C GLY A 61 -15.28 -35.48 -0.88
N LYS A 62 -15.18 -34.29 -0.26
CA LYS A 62 -14.87 -33.03 -0.95
C LYS A 62 -13.40 -32.69 -0.83
N THR A 63 -12.91 -31.92 -1.80
CA THR A 63 -11.56 -31.35 -1.80
C THR A 63 -11.60 -29.94 -1.24
N ILE A 64 -10.86 -29.71 -0.16
CA ILE A 64 -10.74 -28.42 0.52
C ILE A 64 -9.32 -27.89 0.30
N ALA A 65 -9.19 -26.77 -0.39
CA ALA A 65 -7.92 -26.07 -0.53
C ALA A 65 -7.75 -25.04 0.59
N LEU A 66 -6.63 -25.12 1.30
CA LEU A 66 -6.20 -24.15 2.30
C LEU A 66 -5.17 -23.21 1.69
N ARG A 67 -5.48 -21.92 1.64
CA ARG A 67 -4.63 -20.88 1.04
C ARG A 67 -4.12 -19.91 2.09
N TRP A 68 -2.84 -19.58 2.01
CA TRP A 68 -2.19 -18.60 2.88
C TRP A 68 -1.49 -17.54 2.03
N ASN A 69 -1.45 -16.30 2.52
CA ASN A 69 -0.76 -15.17 1.87
C ASN A 69 0.49 -14.70 2.64
N SER A 70 1.14 -15.61 3.36
CA SER A 70 2.33 -15.32 4.20
C SER A 70 2.11 -14.33 5.35
N LYS A 71 0.88 -13.88 5.61
CA LYS A 71 0.60 -13.05 6.80
C LYS A 71 0.89 -13.85 8.08
N HIS A 72 1.32 -13.14 9.11
CA HIS A 72 1.83 -13.75 10.34
C HIS A 72 0.90 -14.85 10.89
N ASN A 73 1.49 -16.01 11.20
CA ASN A 73 0.84 -17.17 11.80
C ASN A 73 -0.39 -17.71 11.05
N GLY A 74 -0.61 -17.33 9.78
CA GLY A 74 -1.73 -17.85 9.01
C GLY A 74 -1.59 -19.34 8.72
N ASP A 75 -0.37 -19.83 8.54
CA ASP A 75 -0.02 -21.25 8.45
C ASP A 75 -0.35 -22.02 9.74
N VAL A 76 -0.05 -21.46 10.92
CA VAL A 76 -0.35 -22.10 12.21
C VAL A 76 -1.85 -22.35 12.37
N VAL A 77 -2.67 -21.35 12.04
CA VAL A 77 -4.14 -21.47 12.07
C VAL A 77 -4.62 -22.49 11.04
N LEU A 78 -4.11 -22.44 9.80
CA LEU A 78 -4.53 -23.34 8.74
C LEU A 78 -4.10 -24.79 8.99
N ASN A 79 -2.92 -25.02 9.56
CA ASN A 79 -2.45 -26.34 9.96
C ASN A 79 -3.35 -26.93 11.03
N ARG A 80 -3.70 -26.13 12.06
CA ARG A 80 -4.63 -26.60 13.10
C ARG A 80 -6.03 -26.87 12.54
N LEU A 81 -6.49 -26.03 11.61
CA LEU A 81 -7.76 -26.24 10.93
C LEU A 81 -7.74 -27.54 10.10
N ALA A 82 -6.65 -27.82 9.39
CA ALA A 82 -6.49 -29.04 8.61
C ALA A 82 -6.64 -30.30 9.49
N GLU A 83 -5.98 -30.32 10.65
CA GLU A 83 -6.09 -31.43 11.62
C GLU A 83 -7.52 -31.65 12.10
N LEU A 84 -8.23 -30.57 12.45
CA LEU A 84 -9.60 -30.64 12.93
C LEU A 84 -10.58 -31.07 11.84
N LEU A 85 -10.38 -30.58 10.60
CA LEU A 85 -11.18 -30.98 9.45
C LEU A 85 -10.96 -32.45 9.10
N ALA A 86 -9.71 -32.93 9.09
CA ALA A 86 -9.40 -34.33 8.83
C ALA A 86 -10.03 -35.26 9.90
N LYS A 87 -10.05 -34.82 11.16
CA LYS A 87 -10.69 -35.56 12.24
C LYS A 87 -12.22 -35.62 12.11
N LYS A 88 -12.84 -34.50 11.71
CA LYS A 88 -14.31 -34.39 11.62
C LYS A 88 -14.87 -34.99 10.33
N TYR A 89 -14.15 -34.86 9.22
CA TYR A 89 -14.52 -35.35 7.89
C TYR A 89 -13.38 -36.19 7.30
N PRO A 90 -13.22 -37.46 7.73
CA PRO A 90 -12.11 -38.31 7.29
C PRO A 90 -12.11 -38.61 5.78
N SER A 91 -13.26 -38.45 5.13
CA SER A 91 -13.43 -38.63 3.69
C SER A 91 -13.04 -37.39 2.88
N ALA A 92 -12.86 -36.23 3.53
CA ALA A 92 -12.48 -34.99 2.86
C ALA A 92 -10.98 -34.99 2.52
N THR A 93 -10.64 -34.50 1.33
CA THR A 93 -9.25 -34.31 0.90
C THR A 93 -8.83 -32.88 1.23
N ILE A 94 -7.77 -32.72 2.01
CA ILE A 94 -7.27 -31.39 2.42
C ILE A 94 -5.98 -31.09 1.68
N VAL A 95 -5.96 -30.01 0.92
CA VAL A 95 -4.80 -29.56 0.13
C VAL A 95 -4.26 -28.26 0.71
N LYS A 96 -3.06 -28.31 1.29
CA LYS A 96 -2.34 -27.13 1.78
C LYS A 96 -1.54 -26.52 0.64
N THR A 97 -2.14 -25.58 -0.10
CA THR A 97 -1.51 -25.04 -1.32
C THR A 97 -0.19 -24.33 -1.04
N TYR A 98 -0.05 -23.82 0.19
CA TYR A 98 1.16 -23.13 0.65
C TYR A 98 2.35 -24.04 0.96
N GLU A 99 2.12 -25.35 1.03
CA GLU A 99 3.17 -26.36 1.14
C GLU A 99 3.52 -26.95 -0.24
N THR A 100 2.52 -27.05 -1.13
CA THR A 100 2.72 -27.61 -2.48
C THR A 100 3.44 -26.64 -3.41
N ASP A 101 3.09 -25.35 -3.34
CA ASP A 101 3.73 -24.30 -4.14
C ASP A 101 3.90 -23.03 -3.30
N LYS A 102 5.12 -22.81 -2.83
CA LYS A 102 5.48 -21.64 -2.02
C LYS A 102 5.31 -20.32 -2.77
N SER A 103 5.29 -20.33 -4.11
CA SER A 103 5.05 -19.12 -4.91
C SER A 103 3.63 -18.58 -4.75
N LEU A 104 2.70 -19.39 -4.22
CA LEU A 104 1.31 -18.98 -3.99
C LEU A 104 1.12 -18.26 -2.66
N ASN A 105 2.17 -18.22 -1.82
CA ASN A 105 2.10 -17.64 -0.49
C ASN A 105 2.20 -16.12 -0.54
N ALA A 106 2.39 -15.51 -1.71
CA ALA A 106 2.48 -14.06 -1.83
C ALA A 106 1.11 -13.38 -1.74
N ILE A 107 1.14 -12.11 -1.33
CA ILE A 107 0.03 -11.19 -1.54
C ILE A 107 0.04 -10.82 -3.02
N SER A 108 -1.12 -10.88 -3.68
CA SER A 108 -1.26 -10.43 -5.06
C SER A 108 -1.33 -8.91 -5.11
N GLY A 109 -0.27 -8.26 -5.59
CA GLY A 109 -0.25 -6.81 -5.81
C GLY A 109 -0.87 -6.35 -7.13
N THR A 110 -1.19 -7.28 -8.03
CA THR A 110 -1.73 -6.98 -9.37
C THR A 110 -2.87 -7.94 -9.75
N ALA A 111 -3.70 -7.54 -10.72
CA ALA A 111 -4.76 -8.40 -11.25
C ALA A 111 -4.21 -9.68 -11.91
N ALA A 112 -3.12 -9.56 -12.68
CA ALA A 112 -2.47 -10.70 -13.33
C ALA A 112 -1.95 -11.72 -12.32
N GLU A 113 -1.37 -11.25 -11.21
CA GLU A 113 -0.89 -12.14 -10.15
C GLU A 113 -2.06 -12.80 -9.39
N SER A 114 -3.13 -12.06 -9.17
CA SER A 114 -4.38 -12.60 -8.59
C SER A 114 -4.95 -13.72 -9.45
N GLU A 115 -4.97 -13.53 -10.77
CA GLU A 115 -5.44 -14.53 -11.73
C GLU A 115 -4.52 -15.76 -11.77
N ARG A 116 -3.19 -15.57 -11.75
CA ARG A 116 -2.22 -16.67 -11.68
C ARG A 116 -2.45 -17.53 -10.44
N ILE A 117 -2.57 -16.91 -9.26
CA ILE A 117 -2.82 -17.59 -7.99
C ILE A 117 -4.18 -18.31 -8.04
N ALA A 118 -5.22 -17.64 -8.54
CA ALA A 118 -6.55 -18.26 -8.68
C ALA A 118 -6.52 -19.49 -9.59
N LYS A 119 -5.81 -19.44 -10.73
CA LYS A 119 -5.61 -20.58 -11.63
C LYS A 119 -4.85 -21.73 -10.98
N ALA A 120 -3.81 -21.41 -10.20
CA ALA A 120 -3.05 -22.42 -9.47
C ALA A 120 -3.92 -23.10 -8.39
N VAL A 121 -4.71 -22.34 -7.63
CA VAL A 121 -5.66 -22.88 -6.65
C VAL A 121 -6.77 -23.69 -7.35
N ALA A 122 -7.24 -23.26 -8.52
CA ALA A 122 -8.23 -24.01 -9.30
C ALA A 122 -7.67 -25.33 -9.86
N SER A 123 -6.36 -25.43 -10.09
CA SER A 123 -5.73 -26.64 -10.65
C SER A 123 -5.87 -27.87 -9.76
N VAL A 124 -6.00 -27.68 -8.44
CA VAL A 124 -6.25 -28.77 -7.48
C VAL A 124 -7.73 -29.15 -7.37
N LYS A 125 -8.59 -28.58 -8.23
CA LYS A 125 -10.04 -28.83 -8.32
C LYS A 125 -10.73 -28.80 -6.95
N PRO A 126 -10.60 -27.70 -6.18
CA PRO A 126 -11.22 -27.61 -4.88
C PRO A 126 -12.74 -27.45 -5.02
N ASP A 127 -13.49 -28.12 -4.15
CA ASP A 127 -14.90 -27.82 -3.92
C ASP A 127 -15.06 -26.59 -3.03
N LEU A 128 -14.12 -26.39 -2.10
CA LEU A 128 -14.09 -25.27 -1.16
C LEU A 128 -12.67 -24.72 -1.02
N VAL A 129 -12.53 -23.40 -1.00
CA VAL A 129 -11.28 -22.71 -0.65
C VAL A 129 -11.48 -22.00 0.68
N ILE A 130 -10.61 -22.30 1.65
CA ILE A 130 -10.53 -21.56 2.92
C ILE A 130 -9.19 -20.82 2.92
N ALA A 131 -9.26 -19.49 2.97
CA ALA A 131 -8.07 -18.65 2.95
C ALA A 131 -7.85 -18.00 4.32
N SER A 132 -6.59 -17.97 4.75
CA SER A 132 -6.15 -17.07 5.83
C SER A 132 -5.54 -15.82 5.21
N GLN A 133 -6.26 -14.71 5.35
CA GLN A 133 -5.90 -13.37 4.89
C GLN A 133 -6.06 -12.46 6.11
N CYS A 134 -4.97 -11.87 6.61
CA CYS A 134 -5.05 -10.78 7.59
C CYS A 134 -4.71 -9.47 6.88
N ASP A 135 -5.57 -8.46 6.97
CA ASP A 135 -5.29 -7.11 6.47
C ASP A 135 -4.39 -6.36 7.44
#